data_AF-A0A0C2N2G3-F1
#
_entry.id   AF-A0A0C2N2G3-F1
#
_cell.length_a   1.000
_cell.length_b   1.000
_cell.length_c   1.000
_cell.angle_alpha   90.00
_cell.angle_beta   90.00
_cell.angle_gamma   90.00
#
_symmetry.space_group_name_H-M   'P 1'
#
loop_
_entity.id
_entity.type
_entity.pdbx_description
1 polymer ?
#
loop_
_entity_poly.entity_id
_entity_poly.type
_entity_poly.pdbx_seq_one_letter_code
_entity_poly.pdbx_strand_id
1 'polypeptide(L)'
;MENLIVLSGIFSYYISQKLIDCCKKSVKFAVTKNIKQMFQIIYLTLVAFHTINHHEYDWLGLVLKNVYERIQIYFKKHSIEDLTVEDQFLFLQYLFKSMSVLNPHTKTLNIDIIKRALERIIMYPSLSNIF
;
A
#
# COMPACT_ATOMS: atom_id res chain seq x y z
N MET A 1 -17.53 12.55 3.69
CA MET A 1 -16.21 12.22 4.27
C MET A 1 -16.27 10.92 5.09
N GLU A 2 -17.28 10.76 5.95
CA GLU A 2 -17.50 9.55 6.78
C GLU A 2 -17.48 8.23 5.98
N ASN A 3 -18.22 8.13 4.87
CA ASN A 3 -18.22 6.93 4.02
C ASN A 3 -16.81 6.53 3.54
N LEU A 4 -15.96 7.52 3.23
CA LEU A 4 -14.58 7.26 2.82
C LEU A 4 -13.78 6.65 3.97
N ILE A 5 -13.92 7.20 5.18
CA ILE A 5 -13.25 6.73 6.39
C ILE A 5 -13.67 5.31 6.73
N VAL A 6 -14.97 5.03 6.75
CA VAL A 6 -15.53 3.72 7.09
C VAL A 6 -15.11 2.67 6.07
N LEU A 7 -15.27 2.96 4.77
CA LEU A 7 -14.86 2.04 3.71
C LEU A 7 -13.35 1.78 3.75
N SER A 8 -12.54 2.81 3.98
CA SER A 8 -11.10 2.67 4.13
C SER A 8 -10.73 1.76 5.29
N GLY A 9 -11.36 1.94 6.46
CA GLY A 9 -11.18 1.05 7.61
C GLY A 9 -11.48 -0.42 7.28
N ILE A 10 -12.63 -0.68 6.66
CA ILE A 10 -13.06 -2.03 6.27
C ILE A 10 -12.07 -2.64 5.26
N PHE A 11 -11.70 -1.89 4.22
CA PHE A 11 -10.80 -2.38 3.18
C PHE A 11 -9.38 -2.56 3.67
N SER A 12 -8.89 -1.67 4.53
CA SER A 12 -7.58 -1.83 5.18
C SER A 12 -7.53 -3.09 6.04
N TYR A 13 -8.59 -3.38 6.80
CA TYR A 13 -8.67 -4.63 7.55
C TYR A 13 -8.65 -5.84 6.59
N TYR A 14 -9.50 -5.85 5.57
CA TYR A 14 -9.60 -6.94 4.61
C TYR A 14 -8.27 -7.22 3.88
N ILE A 15 -7.62 -6.18 3.35
CA ILE A 15 -6.32 -6.29 2.67
C ILE A 15 -5.25 -6.81 3.63
N SER A 16 -5.21 -6.30 4.88
CA SER A 16 -4.25 -6.76 5.88
C SER A 16 -4.39 -8.26 6.14
N GLN A 17 -5.62 -8.76 6.30
CA GLN A 17 -5.87 -10.19 6.49
C GLN A 17 -5.44 -11.01 5.27
N LYS A 18 -5.78 -10.54 4.06
CA LYS A 18 -5.36 -11.23 2.82
C LYS A 18 -3.85 -11.30 2.66
N LEU A 19 -3.12 -10.23 2.97
CA LEU A 19 -1.65 -10.23 2.93
C LEU A 19 -1.07 -11.23 3.95
N ILE A 20 -1.62 -11.29 5.15
CA ILE A 20 -1.19 -12.26 6.18
C ILE A 20 -1.45 -13.69 5.71
N ASP A 21 -2.63 -13.96 5.15
CA ASP A 21 -2.99 -15.29 4.64
C ASP A 21 -2.06 -15.74 3.51
N CYS A 22 -1.74 -14.83 2.58
CA CYS A 22 -0.75 -15.06 1.53
C CYS A 22 0.62 -15.41 2.12
N CYS A 23 1.08 -14.65 3.13
CA CYS A 23 2.35 -14.89 3.81
C CYS A 23 2.40 -16.22 4.57
N LYS A 24 1.28 -16.67 5.13
CA LYS A 24 1.17 -17.94 5.87
C LYS A 24 1.18 -19.14 4.92
N LYS A 25 0.50 -19.01 3.79
CA LYS A 25 0.37 -20.07 2.78
C LYS A 25 1.52 -20.05 1.75
N SER A 26 2.43 -19.09 1.84
CA SER A 26 3.50 -18.85 0.85
C SER A 26 2.97 -18.71 -0.58
N VAL A 27 1.77 -18.12 -0.74
CA VAL A 27 1.14 -17.88 -2.04
C VAL A 27 1.19 -16.40 -2.41
N LYS A 28 1.32 -16.11 -3.70
CA LYS A 28 1.33 -14.74 -4.22
C LYS A 28 -0.02 -14.04 -3.94
N PHE A 29 0.06 -12.76 -3.59
CA PHE A 29 -1.11 -11.91 -3.42
C PHE A 29 -1.67 -11.51 -4.79
N ALA A 30 -2.90 -11.94 -5.09
CA ALA A 30 -3.55 -11.65 -6.35
C ALA A 30 -4.17 -10.23 -6.36
N VAL A 31 -3.60 -9.33 -7.16
CA VAL A 31 -4.06 -7.94 -7.29
C VAL A 31 -5.21 -7.87 -8.31
N THR A 32 -6.38 -8.36 -7.91
CA THR A 32 -7.60 -8.30 -8.73
C THR A 32 -8.11 -6.86 -8.90
N LYS A 33 -9.01 -6.62 -9.87
CA LYS A 33 -9.65 -5.31 -10.07
C LYS A 33 -10.27 -4.74 -8.78
N ASN A 34 -10.93 -5.58 -7.99
CA ASN A 34 -11.56 -5.16 -6.74
C ASN A 34 -10.51 -4.76 -5.69
N ILE A 35 -9.39 -5.49 -5.61
CA ILE A 35 -8.27 -5.13 -4.73
C ILE A 35 -7.65 -3.79 -5.15
N LYS A 36 -7.52 -3.52 -6.45
CA LYS A 36 -7.04 -2.22 -6.97
C LYS A 36 -7.94 -1.08 -6.51
N GLN A 37 -9.26 -1.24 -6.63
CA GLN A 37 -10.23 -0.23 -6.18
C GLN A 37 -10.17 -0.01 -4.66
N MET A 38 -10.03 -1.08 -3.88
CA MET A 38 -9.85 -0.97 -2.43
C MET A 38 -8.60 -0.17 -2.07
N PHE A 39 -7.46 -0.45 -2.72
CA PHE A 39 -6.24 0.34 -2.55
C PHE A 39 -6.41 1.81 -2.94
N GLN A 40 -7.15 2.10 -4.01
CA GLN A 40 -7.44 3.49 -4.41
C GLN A 40 -8.24 4.24 -3.35
N ILE A 41 -9.24 3.59 -2.73
CA ILE A 41 -10.04 4.18 -1.65
C ILE A 41 -9.18 4.44 -0.41
N ILE A 42 -8.31 3.49 -0.06
CA ILE A 42 -7.35 3.64 1.04
C ILE A 42 -6.37 4.79 0.75
N TYR A 43 -5.84 4.85 -0.48
CA TYR A 43 -4.94 5.92 -0.91
C TYR A 43 -5.63 7.29 -0.85
N LEU A 44 -6.87 7.40 -1.34
CA LEU A 44 -7.65 8.64 -1.26
C LEU A 44 -7.87 9.07 0.18
N THR A 45 -8.06 8.12 1.09
CA THR A 45 -8.16 8.39 2.54
C THR A 45 -6.85 8.93 3.09
N LEU A 46 -5.71 8.37 2.70
CA LEU A 46 -4.39 8.90 3.07
C LEU A 46 -4.14 10.31 2.51
N VAL A 47 -4.66 10.63 1.31
CA VAL A 47 -4.63 11.98 0.75
C VAL A 47 -5.45 12.95 1.59
N ALA A 48 -6.67 12.57 1.96
CA ALA A 48 -7.56 13.37 2.80
C ALA A 48 -7.23 13.31 4.29
N PHE A 49 -6.21 12.56 4.72
CA PHE A 49 -5.99 12.24 6.14
C PHE A 49 -5.89 13.49 7.03
N HIS A 50 -5.17 14.52 6.56
CA HIS A 50 -5.00 15.78 7.27
C HIS A 50 -6.28 16.62 7.42
N THR A 51 -7.33 16.33 6.65
CA THR A 51 -8.64 17.00 6.77
C THR A 51 -9.64 16.18 7.59
N ILE A 52 -9.27 14.98 8.04
CA ILE A 52 -10.14 14.09 8.82
C ILE A 52 -10.06 14.49 10.30
N ASN A 53 -11.21 14.48 10.97
CA ASN A 53 -11.27 14.70 12.41
C ASN A 53 -10.62 13.54 13.18
N HIS A 54 -9.36 13.71 13.58
CA HIS A 54 -8.60 12.67 14.28
C HIS A 54 -9.10 12.38 15.70
N HIS A 55 -9.90 13.27 16.32
CA HIS A 55 -10.51 12.99 17.61
C HIS A 55 -11.66 11.97 17.48
N GLU A 56 -12.39 12.02 16.37
CA GLU A 56 -13.54 11.14 16.12
C GLU A 56 -13.12 9.80 15.51
N TYR A 57 -12.00 9.80 14.76
CA TYR A 57 -11.50 8.64 14.02
C TYR A 57 -10.05 8.31 14.38
N ASP A 58 -9.73 8.31 15.66
CA ASP A 58 -8.39 8.00 16.18
C ASP A 58 -7.87 6.62 15.73
N TRP A 59 -8.77 5.64 15.60
CA TRP A 59 -8.51 4.29 15.12
C TRP A 59 -8.05 4.22 13.65
N LEU A 60 -8.37 5.23 12.83
CA LEU A 60 -8.10 5.20 11.39
C LEU A 60 -6.60 5.14 11.10
N GLY A 61 -5.81 5.93 11.81
CA GLY A 61 -4.35 5.95 11.66
C GLY A 61 -3.74 4.57 11.97
N LEU A 62 -4.25 3.89 12.99
CA LEU A 62 -3.79 2.54 13.37
C LEU A 62 -4.11 1.51 12.28
N VAL A 63 -5.32 1.53 11.73
CA VAL A 63 -5.76 0.59 10.70
C VAL A 63 -4.99 0.80 9.39
N LEU A 64 -4.77 2.06 8.99
CA LEU A 64 -3.93 2.39 7.84
C LEU A 64 -2.49 1.94 8.08
N LYS A 65 -1.91 2.20 9.26
CA LYS A 65 -0.56 1.75 9.60
C LYS A 65 -0.40 0.23 9.55
N ASN A 66 -1.42 -0.53 9.96
CA ASN A 66 -1.38 -2.00 9.90
C ASN A 66 -1.23 -2.49 8.45
N VAL A 67 -1.94 -1.90 7.48
CA VAL A 67 -1.77 -2.26 6.05
C VAL A 67 -0.32 -2.04 5.61
N TYR A 68 0.27 -0.90 5.96
CA TYR A 68 1.66 -0.58 5.67
C TYR A 68 2.63 -1.63 6.24
N GLU A 69 2.45 -2.03 7.50
CA GLU A 69 3.25 -3.08 8.13
C GLU A 69 3.04 -4.45 7.46
N ARG A 70 1.81 -4.79 7.04
CA ARG A 70 1.54 -6.05 6.34
C ARG A 70 2.15 -6.11 4.95
N ILE A 71 2.17 -4.99 4.22
CA ILE A 71 2.84 -4.89 2.93
C ILE A 71 4.34 -5.12 3.10
N GLN A 72 4.96 -4.51 4.11
CA GLN A 72 6.37 -4.74 4.42
C GLN A 72 6.67 -6.21 4.72
N ILE A 73 5.83 -6.86 5.55
CA ILE A 73 5.99 -8.28 5.88
C ILE A 73 5.85 -9.16 4.63
N TYR A 74 4.89 -8.84 3.76
CA TYR A 74 4.70 -9.55 2.51
C TYR A 74 5.93 -9.48 1.61
N PHE A 75 6.48 -8.28 1.40
CA PHE A 75 7.66 -8.11 0.54
C PHE A 75 9.00 -8.52 1.18
N LYS A 76 9.01 -8.98 2.43
CA LYS A 76 10.13 -9.77 2.98
C LYS A 76 10.16 -11.20 2.45
N LYS A 77 8.99 -11.75 2.12
CA LYS A 77 8.84 -13.14 1.66
C LYS A 77 8.68 -13.25 0.14
N HIS A 78 8.14 -12.20 -0.48
CA HIS A 78 7.84 -12.16 -1.89
C HIS A 78 8.59 -10.99 -2.55
N SER A 79 8.98 -11.19 -3.81
CA SER A 79 9.63 -10.14 -4.60
C SER A 79 8.57 -9.16 -5.12
N ILE A 80 8.86 -7.86 -5.09
CA ILE A 80 7.97 -6.84 -5.68
C ILE A 80 7.97 -6.93 -7.22
N GLU A 81 9.08 -7.44 -7.76
CA GLU A 81 9.29 -7.76 -9.16
C GLU A 81 8.41 -8.93 -9.64
N ASP A 82 7.81 -9.72 -8.74
CA ASP A 82 6.82 -10.72 -9.16
C ASP A 82 5.49 -10.11 -9.64
N LEU A 83 5.27 -8.81 -9.42
CA LEU A 83 4.04 -8.10 -9.78
C LEU A 83 4.16 -7.42 -11.15
N THR A 84 3.01 -7.13 -11.78
CA THR A 84 3.00 -6.25 -12.96
C THR A 84 3.44 -4.84 -12.57
N VAL A 85 3.90 -4.04 -13.54
CA VAL A 85 4.36 -2.66 -13.26
C VAL A 85 3.24 -1.80 -12.66
N GLU A 86 2.01 -1.97 -13.14
CA GLU A 86 0.84 -1.27 -12.62
C GLU A 86 0.56 -1.65 -11.16
N ASP A 87 0.72 -2.93 -10.82
CA ASP A 87 0.52 -3.43 -9.47
C ASP A 87 1.63 -2.94 -8.53
N GLN A 88 2.89 -2.90 -8.99
CA GLN A 88 4.00 -2.31 -8.24
C GLN A 88 3.72 -0.84 -7.93
N PHE A 89 3.26 -0.08 -8.92
CA PHE A 89 2.93 1.33 -8.75
C PHE A 89 1.85 1.56 -7.70
N LEU A 90 0.83 0.70 -7.66
CA LEU A 90 -0.22 0.74 -6.63
C LEU A 90 0.34 0.62 -5.21
N PHE A 91 1.22 -0.36 -4.97
CA PHE A 91 1.88 -0.51 -3.68
C PHE A 91 2.79 0.67 -3.35
N LEU A 92 3.55 1.17 -4.33
CA LEU A 92 4.42 2.33 -4.14
C LEU A 92 3.65 3.59 -3.75
N GLN A 93 2.57 3.92 -4.45
CA GLN A 93 1.72 5.07 -4.13
C GLN A 93 1.24 5.02 -2.68
N TYR A 94 0.75 3.87 -2.26
CA TYR A 94 0.30 3.65 -0.89
C TYR A 94 1.45 3.78 0.12
N LEU A 95 2.61 3.15 -0.14
CA LEU A 95 3.78 3.20 0.74
C LEU A 95 4.31 4.63 0.90
N PHE A 96 4.49 5.35 -0.20
CA PHE A 96 4.94 6.76 -0.17
C PHE A 96 3.99 7.63 0.63
N LYS A 97 2.68 7.50 0.36
CA LYS A 97 1.70 8.33 1.06
C LYS A 97 1.64 7.99 2.54
N SER A 98 1.67 6.71 2.89
CA SER A 98 1.71 6.24 4.28
C SER A 98 2.94 6.75 5.04
N MET A 99 4.12 6.76 4.41
CA MET A 99 5.33 7.32 5.03
C MET A 99 5.20 8.81 5.30
N SER A 100 4.63 9.58 4.36
CA SER A 100 4.45 11.03 4.55
C SER A 100 3.42 11.39 5.61
N VAL A 101 2.38 10.56 5.77
CA VAL A 101 1.20 10.89 6.59
C VAL A 101 1.28 10.27 7.99
N LEU A 102 1.68 9.00 8.09
CA LEU A 102 1.58 8.23 9.34
C LEU A 102 2.88 8.27 10.16
N ASN A 103 3.92 8.94 9.64
CA ASN A 103 5.29 8.97 10.19
C ASN A 103 5.70 7.64 10.88
N PRO A 104 5.53 6.49 10.19
CA PRO A 104 5.93 5.23 10.79
C PRO A 104 7.45 5.33 10.98
N HIS A 105 7.99 5.14 12.19
CA HIS A 105 9.43 5.08 12.41
C HIS A 105 10.04 4.11 11.38
N THR A 106 10.67 4.67 10.35
CA THR A 106 10.88 4.01 9.08
C THR A 106 12.03 3.03 9.25
N LYS A 107 11.70 1.73 9.36
CA LYS A 107 12.69 0.67 9.18
C LYS A 107 13.17 0.70 7.73
N THR A 108 14.48 0.57 7.57
CA THR A 108 15.28 0.50 6.34
C THR A 108 14.68 -0.32 5.19
N LEU A 109 13.89 -1.35 5.52
CA LEU A 109 13.23 -2.25 4.57
C LEU A 109 12.41 -1.54 3.46
N ASN A 110 11.82 -0.39 3.74
CA ASN A 110 11.01 0.32 2.72
C ASN A 110 11.86 0.83 1.57
N ILE A 111 13.10 1.26 1.84
CA ILE A 111 13.99 1.83 0.83
C ILE A 111 14.34 0.76 -0.21
N ASP A 112 14.59 -0.48 0.23
CA ASP A 112 14.94 -1.58 -0.69
C ASP A 112 13.76 -2.01 -1.57
N ILE A 113 12.54 -2.06 -1.01
CA ILE A 113 11.32 -2.37 -1.77
C ILE A 113 11.09 -1.27 -2.82
N ILE A 114 11.19 -0.01 -2.39
CA ILE A 114 10.97 1.15 -3.26
C ILE A 114 12.01 1.21 -4.35
N LYS A 115 13.29 1.06 -4.01
CA LYS A 115 14.40 1.09 -4.96
C LYS A 115 14.24 0.03 -6.04
N ARG A 116 14.00 -1.22 -5.66
CA ARG A 116 13.83 -2.34 -6.61
C ARG A 116 12.64 -2.13 -7.56
N ALA A 117 11.52 -1.64 -7.04
CA ALA A 117 10.37 -1.32 -7.86
C ALA A 117 10.64 -0.14 -8.81
N LEU A 118 11.31 0.92 -8.34
CA LEU A 118 11.68 2.07 -9.17
C LEU A 118 12.66 1.70 -10.28
N GLU A 119 13.69 0.90 -9.98
CA GLU A 119 14.65 0.40 -10.97
C GLU A 119 13.93 -0.33 -12.11
N ARG A 120 12.95 -1.17 -11.77
CA ARG A 120 12.15 -1.88 -12.77
C ARG A 120 11.20 -0.97 -13.55
N ILE A 121 10.57 0.00 -12.88
CA ILE A 121 9.67 0.97 -13.53
C ILE A 121 10.45 1.80 -14.55
N ILE A 122 11.66 2.25 -14.21
CA ILE A 122 12.52 3.03 -15.12
C ILE A 122 12.93 2.22 -16.35
N MET A 123 13.12 0.91 -16.21
CA MET A 123 13.44 0.02 -17.33
C MET A 123 12.23 -0.31 -18.21
N TYR A 124 11.02 0.17 -17.88
CA TYR A 124 9.82 -0.19 -18.62
C TYR A 124 9.72 0.63 -19.94
N PRO A 125 9.69 -0.02 -21.12
CA PRO A 125 9.84 0.68 -22.41
C PRO A 125 8.77 1.75 -22.69
N SER A 126 7.55 1.57 -22.18
CA SER A 126 6.49 2.57 -22.35
C SER A 126 6.74 3.87 -21.55
N LEU A 127 7.68 3.85 -20.62
CA LEU A 127 8.12 5.01 -19.83
C LEU A 127 9.47 5.56 -20.29
N SER A 128 10.23 4.83 -21.12
CA SER A 128 11.55 5.26 -21.59
C SER A 128 11.52 6.24 -22.77
N ASN A 129 10.36 6.46 -23.40
CA ASN A 129 10.21 7.32 -24.58
C ASN A 129 9.83 8.78 -24.25
N ILE A 130 10.03 9.25 -23.01
CA ILE A 130 9.69 10.62 -22.58
C ILE A 130 10.94 11.53 -22.51
N PHE A 131 12.10 11.09 -23.02
CA PHE A 131 13.31 11.93 -23.11
C PHE A 131 13.85 12.01 -24.53
#